data_AF-A0A9P5CS38-F1
#
_entry.id   AF-A0A9P5CS38-F1
#
_cell.length_a   1.000
_cell.length_b   1.000
_cell.length_c   1.000
_cell.angle_alpha   90.00
_cell.angle_beta   90.00
_cell.angle_gamma   90.00
#
_symmetry.space_group_name_H-M   'P 1'
#
loop_
_entity.id
_entity.type
_entity.pdbx_description
1 polymer ?
#
loop_
_entity_poly.entity_id
_entity_poly.type
_entity_poly.pdbx_seq_one_letter_code
_entity_poly.pdbx_strand_id
1 'polypeptide(L)'
;MGARDTKTQTAEARQEVDVLHLQLQNLYYEQAHLQGEIAACESYDHEYQKLPLIPIEDFLAKHPEHADKNDENTLMVARIEDERAEREALEQQRQELLKRKQKLIAENKKRREDLANLDNDLEKFIDAAKPIQKTFEKVV
;
A
#
# COMPACT_ATOMS: atom_id res chain seq x y z
N MET A 1 -52.93 48.09 42.42
CA MET A 1 -52.08 47.79 41.25
C MET A 1 -52.74 48.39 40.03
N GLY A 2 -52.13 49.40 39.41
CA GLY A 2 -52.68 50.04 38.22
C GLY A 2 -52.33 49.24 36.97
N ALA A 3 -53.18 49.30 35.94
CA ALA A 3 -52.96 48.61 34.65
C ALA A 3 -51.59 48.91 33.99
N ARG A 4 -50.98 50.04 34.34
CA ARG A 4 -49.65 50.45 33.85
C ARG A 4 -48.52 49.63 34.49
N ASP A 5 -48.60 49.32 35.79
CA ASP A 5 -47.59 48.52 36.50
C ASP A 5 -47.61 47.08 36.00
N THR A 6 -48.80 46.51 35.82
CA THR A 6 -48.98 45.16 35.27
C THR A 6 -48.43 45.06 33.84
N LYS A 7 -48.61 46.12 33.03
CA LYS A 7 -48.06 46.18 31.67
C LYS A 7 -46.53 46.18 31.68
N THR A 8 -45.91 46.95 32.58
CA THR A 8 -44.44 47.01 32.71
C THR A 8 -43.88 45.68 33.17
N GLN A 9 -44.43 45.07 34.23
CA GLN A 9 -44.00 43.75 34.70
C GLN A 9 -44.13 42.66 33.64
N THR A 10 -45.23 42.66 32.88
CA THR A 10 -45.42 41.68 31.79
C THR A 10 -44.41 41.90 30.66
N ALA A 11 -44.05 43.15 30.36
CA ALA A 11 -43.05 43.47 29.34
C ALA A 11 -41.63 43.07 29.77
N GLU A 12 -41.27 43.29 31.03
CA GLU A 12 -39.98 42.88 31.59
C GLU A 12 -39.83 41.34 31.59
N ALA A 13 -40.86 40.63 32.07
CA ALA A 13 -40.87 39.17 32.04
C ALA A 13 -40.79 38.61 30.61
N ARG A 14 -41.47 39.25 29.64
CA ARG A 14 -41.37 38.87 28.23
C ARG A 14 -39.96 39.08 27.70
N GLN A 15 -39.32 40.21 28.02
CA GLN A 15 -37.96 40.50 27.59
C GLN A 15 -36.96 39.49 28.15
N GLU A 16 -37.13 39.07 29.40
CA GLU A 16 -36.32 38.01 30.01
C GLU A 16 -36.49 36.67 29.27
N VAL A 17 -37.73 36.29 28.95
CA VAL A 17 -38.00 35.08 28.15
C VAL A 17 -37.36 35.17 26.76
N ASP A 18 -37.43 36.33 26.09
CA ASP A 18 -36.84 36.52 24.76
C ASP A 18 -35.31 36.38 24.80
N VAL A 19 -34.65 36.91 25.85
CA VAL A 19 -33.20 36.74 26.07
C VAL A 19 -32.84 35.29 26.32
N LEU A 20 -33.57 34.58 27.18
CA LEU A 20 -33.34 33.16 27.46
C LEU A 20 -33.57 32.31 26.20
N HIS A 21 -34.56 32.65 25.39
CA HIS A 21 -34.84 31.95 24.14
C HIS A 21 -33.69 32.12 23.13
N LEU A 22 -33.11 33.33 23.04
CA LEU A 22 -31.94 33.58 22.20
C LEU A 22 -30.71 32.79 22.68
N GLN A 23 -30.47 32.75 23.99
CA GLN A 23 -29.39 31.94 24.57
C GLN A 23 -29.57 30.45 24.26
N LEU A 24 -30.79 29.93 24.38
CA LEU A 24 -31.10 28.56 24.04
C LEU A 24 -30.86 28.26 22.54
N GLN A 25 -31.25 29.17 21.66
CA GLN A 25 -30.98 29.03 20.22
C GLN A 25 -29.47 29.00 19.92
N ASN A 26 -28.67 29.86 20.58
CA ASN A 26 -27.21 29.83 20.44
C ASN A 26 -26.63 28.47 20.85
N LEU A 27 -27.11 27.90 21.97
CA LEU A 27 -26.67 26.58 22.44
C LEU A 27 -27.05 25.47 21.46
N TYR A 28 -28.26 25.50 20.88
CA TYR A 28 -28.65 24.53 19.85
C TYR A 28 -27.76 24.62 18.61
N TYR A 29 -27.39 25.83 18.19
CA TYR A 29 -26.46 26.03 17.10
C TYR A 29 -25.09 25.45 17.40
N GLU A 30 -24.55 25.73 18.59
CA GLU A 30 -23.26 25.21 19.03
C GLU A 30 -23.28 23.67 19.11
N GLN A 31 -24.34 23.09 19.67
CA GLN A 31 -24.52 21.64 19.72
C GLN A 31 -24.53 21.04 18.31
N ALA A 32 -25.33 21.59 17.40
CA ALA A 32 -25.40 21.10 16.02
C ALA A 32 -24.06 21.24 15.29
N HIS A 33 -23.33 22.32 15.55
CA HIS A 33 -22.01 22.53 14.98
C HIS A 33 -21.01 21.48 15.48
N LEU A 34 -20.92 21.27 16.80
CA LEU A 34 -20.04 20.27 17.40
C LEU A 34 -20.39 18.85 16.94
N GLN A 35 -21.68 18.52 16.83
CA GLN A 35 -22.12 17.24 16.27
C GLN A 35 -21.67 17.06 14.82
N GLY A 36 -21.72 18.13 14.01
CA GLY A 36 -21.20 18.12 12.64
C GLY A 36 -19.69 17.88 12.60
N GLU A 37 -18.92 18.51 13.49
CA GLU A 37 -17.47 18.32 13.57
C GLU A 37 -17.11 16.89 14.03
N ILE A 38 -17.81 16.35 15.03
CA ILE A 38 -17.63 14.97 15.48
C ILE A 38 -17.90 13.99 14.33
N ALA A 39 -19.01 14.16 13.61
CA ALA A 39 -19.34 13.31 12.47
C ALA A 39 -18.29 13.41 11.35
N ALA A 40 -17.73 14.59 11.11
CA ALA A 40 -16.65 14.78 10.15
C ALA A 40 -15.36 14.06 10.59
N CYS A 41 -15.03 14.09 11.88
CA CYS A 41 -13.88 13.36 12.43
C CYS A 41 -14.09 11.84 12.39
N GLU A 42 -15.27 11.35 12.76
CA GLU A 42 -15.59 9.92 12.77
C GLU A 42 -15.68 9.31 11.37
N SER A 43 -16.10 10.10 10.38
CA SER A 43 -16.17 9.68 8.97
C SER A 43 -14.83 9.78 8.25
N TYR A 44 -13.75 10.15 8.95
CA TYR A 44 -12.43 10.23 8.35
C TYR A 44 -11.98 8.86 7.83
N ASP A 45 -11.70 8.81 6.53
CA ASP A 45 -11.33 7.60 5.83
C ASP A 45 -9.86 7.26 6.08
N HIS A 46 -9.61 6.43 7.09
CA HIS A 46 -8.26 6.02 7.46
C HIS A 46 -7.69 5.00 6.47
N GLU A 47 -6.71 5.39 5.65
CA GLU A 47 -6.10 4.53 4.62
C GLU A 47 -5.55 3.21 5.16
N TYR A 48 -5.03 3.19 6.40
CA TYR A 48 -4.46 1.99 7.00
C TYR A 48 -5.48 0.85 7.16
N GLN A 49 -6.78 1.17 7.26
CA GLN A 49 -7.85 0.17 7.39
C GLN A 49 -8.09 -0.61 6.08
N LYS A 50 -7.58 -0.10 4.96
CA LYS A 50 -7.69 -0.72 3.64
C LYS A 50 -6.46 -1.55 3.27
N LEU A 51 -5.43 -1.56 4.11
CA LEU A 51 -4.24 -2.37 3.89
C LEU A 51 -4.62 -3.85 3.95
N PRO A 52 -4.19 -4.68 2.98
CA PRO A 52 -4.46 -6.11 3.00
C PRO A 52 -3.49 -6.81 3.95
N LEU A 53 -3.67 -6.56 5.25
CA LEU A 53 -2.89 -7.17 6.32
C LEU A 53 -3.28 -8.64 6.48
N ILE A 54 -2.33 -9.47 6.91
CA ILE A 54 -2.64 -10.83 7.34
C ILE A 54 -3.63 -10.86 8.52
N PRO A 55 -4.43 -11.93 8.66
CA PRO A 55 -5.29 -12.12 9.82
C PRO A 55 -4.52 -12.00 11.14
N ILE A 56 -5.20 -11.51 12.19
CA ILE A 56 -4.58 -11.32 13.52
C ILE A 56 -4.05 -12.64 14.07
N GLU A 57 -4.78 -13.74 13.85
CA GLU A 57 -4.39 -15.08 14.29
C GLU A 57 -3.05 -15.51 13.67
N ASP A 58 -2.88 -15.31 12.36
CA ASP A 58 -1.65 -15.62 11.65
C ASP A 58 -0.50 -14.72 12.09
N PHE A 59 -0.78 -13.44 12.33
CA PHE A 59 0.21 -12.50 12.86
C PHE A 59 0.69 -12.92 14.26
N LEU A 60 -0.23 -13.24 15.18
CA LEU A 60 0.12 -13.67 16.53
C LEU A 60 0.82 -15.03 16.56
N ALA A 61 0.54 -15.91 15.59
CA ALA A 61 1.26 -17.17 15.43
C ALA A 61 2.74 -16.93 15.03
N LYS A 62 3.01 -15.91 14.20
CA LYS A 62 4.37 -15.49 13.83
C LYS A 62 5.05 -14.66 14.93
N HIS A 63 4.27 -13.83 15.64
CA HIS A 63 4.71 -12.85 16.65
C HIS A 63 4.02 -13.07 18.00
N PRO A 64 4.32 -14.18 18.70
CA PRO A 64 3.69 -14.49 19.98
C PRO A 64 3.96 -13.43 21.06
N GLU A 65 5.04 -12.65 20.95
CA GLU A 65 5.39 -11.52 21.81
C GLU A 65 4.36 -10.39 21.82
N HIS A 66 3.39 -10.41 20.90
CA HIS A 66 2.32 -9.43 20.81
C HIS A 66 0.97 -9.94 21.33
N ALA A 67 0.89 -11.19 21.79
CA ALA A 67 -0.33 -11.79 22.30
C ALA A 67 -0.85 -11.13 23.59
N ASP A 68 0.06 -10.67 24.46
CA ASP A 68 -0.29 -10.04 25.75
C ASP A 68 -0.55 -8.52 25.64
N LYS A 69 -0.47 -7.94 24.43
CA LYS A 69 -0.74 -6.52 24.20
C LYS A 69 -2.25 -6.28 24.18
N ASN A 70 -2.79 -5.77 25.28
CA ASN A 70 -4.20 -5.37 25.38
C ASN A 70 -4.57 -4.08 24.62
N ASP A 71 -3.58 -3.35 24.08
CA ASP A 71 -3.82 -2.13 23.30
C ASP A 71 -3.90 -2.43 21.79
N GLU A 72 -5.09 -2.26 21.23
CA GLU A 72 -5.38 -2.50 19.81
C GLU A 72 -4.53 -1.62 18.88
N ASN A 73 -4.27 -0.37 19.28
CA ASN A 73 -3.47 0.56 18.47
C ASN A 73 -2.02 0.10 18.34
N THR A 74 -1.39 -0.26 19.47
CA THR A 74 -0.04 -0.81 19.48
C THR A 74 0.05 -2.10 18.67
N LEU A 75 -0.98 -2.96 18.73
CA LEU A 75 -1.04 -4.18 17.91
C LEU A 75 -1.16 -3.85 16.42
N MET A 76 -2.02 -2.90 16.04
CA MET A 76 -2.18 -2.48 14.65
C MET A 76 -0.89 -1.89 14.06
N VAL A 77 -0.17 -1.06 14.81
CA VAL A 77 1.13 -0.51 14.37
C VAL A 77 2.12 -1.64 14.09
N ALA A 78 2.24 -2.60 15.01
CA ALA A 78 3.15 -3.74 14.83
C ALA A 78 2.77 -4.59 13.60
N ARG A 79 1.47 -4.79 13.36
CA ARG A 79 0.98 -5.51 12.16
C ARG A 79 1.31 -4.78 10.86
N ILE A 80 1.19 -3.46 10.85
CA ILE A 80 1.53 -2.64 9.67
C ILE A 80 3.05 -2.67 9.42
N GLU A 81 3.86 -2.63 10.48
CA GLU A 81 5.32 -2.72 10.37
C GLU A 81 5.79 -4.07 9.83
N ASP A 82 5.18 -5.17 10.29
CA ASP A 82 5.47 -6.52 9.79
C ASP A 82 5.13 -6.66 8.30
N GLU A 83 3.91 -6.26 7.89
CA GLU A 83 3.52 -6.27 6.47
C GLU A 83 4.47 -5.42 5.62
N ARG A 84 4.89 -4.25 6.12
CA ARG A 84 5.86 -3.40 5.42
C ARG A 84 7.19 -4.13 5.26
N ALA A 85 7.72 -4.75 6.31
CA ALA A 85 8.98 -5.47 6.26
C ALA A 85 8.90 -6.67 5.29
N GLU A 86 7.79 -7.42 5.32
CA GLU A 86 7.55 -8.55 4.41
C GLU A 86 7.53 -8.07 2.95
N ARG A 87 6.85 -6.95 2.64
CA ARG A 87 6.84 -6.39 1.29
C ARG A 87 8.19 -5.87 0.82
N GLU A 88 8.95 -5.22 1.69
CA GLU A 88 10.29 -4.76 1.36
C GLU A 88 11.21 -5.94 1.04
N ALA A 89 11.14 -7.02 1.82
CA ALA A 89 11.89 -8.24 1.55
C ALA A 89 11.48 -8.89 0.22
N LEU A 90 10.18 -8.98 -0.08
CA LEU A 90 9.67 -9.53 -1.33
C LEU A 90 10.11 -8.70 -2.55
N GLU A 91 10.08 -7.36 -2.45
CA GLU A 91 10.52 -6.49 -3.53
C GLU A 91 12.04 -6.60 -3.76
N GLN A 92 12.84 -6.72 -2.70
CA GLN A 92 14.28 -6.99 -2.83
C GLN A 92 14.53 -8.32 -3.56
N GLN A 93 13.87 -9.40 -3.14
CA GLN A 93 13.98 -10.72 -3.80
C GLN A 93 13.55 -10.64 -5.27
N ARG A 94 12.46 -9.94 -5.57
CA ARG A 94 11.98 -9.72 -6.94
C ARG A 94 13.06 -9.03 -7.78
N GLN A 95 13.69 -7.97 -7.26
CA GLN A 95 14.74 -7.25 -7.97
C GLN A 95 15.98 -8.12 -8.23
N GLU A 96 16.38 -8.94 -7.26
CA GLU A 96 17.48 -9.90 -7.43
C GLU A 96 17.17 -10.95 -8.51
N LEU A 97 15.96 -11.52 -8.48
CA LEU A 97 15.51 -12.48 -9.48
C LEU A 97 15.44 -11.85 -10.88
N LEU A 98 15.00 -10.59 -11.00
CA LEU A 98 14.99 -9.86 -12.26
C LEU A 98 16.41 -9.67 -12.81
N LYS A 99 17.37 -9.27 -11.98
CA LYS A 99 18.78 -9.16 -12.37
C LYS A 99 19.35 -10.51 -12.84
N ARG A 100 19.07 -11.59 -12.10
CA ARG A 100 19.51 -12.94 -12.48
C ARG A 100 18.89 -13.39 -13.80
N LYS A 101 17.60 -13.12 -14.01
CA LYS A 101 16.91 -13.39 -15.28
C LYS A 101 17.58 -12.66 -16.45
N GLN A 102 17.86 -11.36 -16.31
CA GLN A 102 18.52 -10.57 -17.35
C GLN A 102 19.91 -11.11 -17.68
N LYS A 103 20.70 -11.48 -16.66
CA LYS A 103 22.02 -12.11 -16.83
C LYS A 103 21.93 -13.41 -17.63
N LEU A 104 21.00 -14.29 -17.27
CA LEU A 104 20.80 -15.56 -17.98
C LEU A 104 20.35 -15.35 -19.44
N ILE A 105 19.50 -14.36 -19.71
CA ILE A 105 19.09 -14.00 -21.08
C ILE A 105 20.31 -13.56 -21.90
N ALA A 106 21.17 -12.70 -21.34
CA ALA A 106 22.38 -12.24 -22.02
C ALA A 106 23.37 -13.38 -22.27
N GLU A 107 23.59 -14.26 -21.28
CA GLU A 107 24.44 -15.45 -21.43
C GLU A 107 23.90 -16.41 -22.49
N ASN A 108 22.59 -16.65 -22.52
CA ASN A 108 21.96 -17.52 -23.51
C ASN A 108 22.08 -16.94 -24.92
N LYS A 109 21.85 -15.63 -25.08
CA LYS A 109 22.06 -14.91 -26.35
C LYS A 109 23.50 -15.05 -26.84
N LYS A 110 24.48 -14.79 -25.97
CA LYS A 110 25.90 -14.92 -26.30
C LYS A 110 26.25 -16.35 -26.74
N ARG A 111 25.83 -17.37 -25.98
CA ARG A 111 26.08 -18.77 -26.34
C ARG A 111 25.45 -19.13 -27.69
N ARG A 112 24.28 -18.58 -28.01
CA ARG A 112 23.64 -18.80 -29.31
C ARG A 112 24.44 -18.17 -30.45
N GLU A 113 24.99 -16.98 -30.24
CA GLU A 113 25.88 -16.32 -31.21
C GLU A 113 27.20 -17.09 -31.38
N ASP A 114 27.81 -17.55 -30.28
CA ASP A 114 29.03 -18.36 -30.30
C ASP A 114 28.81 -19.68 -31.07
N LEU A 115 27.67 -20.35 -30.87
CA LEU A 115 27.31 -21.56 -31.61
C LEU A 115 27.12 -21.28 -33.11
N ALA A 116 26.43 -20.20 -33.47
CA ALA A 116 26.27 -19.82 -34.88
C ALA A 116 27.61 -19.51 -35.56
N ASN A 117 28.54 -18.89 -34.83
CA ASN A 117 29.89 -18.66 -35.34
C ASN A 117 30.68 -19.96 -35.52
N LEU A 118 30.56 -20.90 -34.57
CA LEU A 118 31.18 -22.21 -34.68
C LEU A 118 30.66 -23.00 -35.89
N ASP A 119 29.34 -22.98 -36.14
CA ASP A 119 28.74 -23.63 -37.31
C ASP A 119 29.35 -23.07 -38.61
N ASN A 120 29.46 -21.75 -38.73
CA ASN A 120 30.08 -21.10 -39.90
C ASN A 120 31.56 -21.49 -40.06
N ASP A 121 32.31 -21.59 -38.97
CA ASP A 121 33.73 -21.96 -39.03
C ASP A 121 33.93 -23.45 -39.35
N LEU A 122 33.03 -24.32 -38.91
CA LEU A 122 32.99 -25.73 -39.30
C LEU A 122 32.68 -25.89 -40.79
N GLU A 123 31.74 -25.12 -41.34
CA GLU A 123 31.46 -25.12 -42.78
C GLU A 123 32.71 -24.73 -43.60
N LYS A 124 33.39 -23.65 -43.21
CA LYS A 124 34.64 -23.23 -43.85
C LYS A 124 35.73 -24.30 -43.74
N PHE A 125 35.86 -24.95 -42.58
CA PHE A 125 36.83 -26.02 -42.38
C PHE A 125 36.55 -27.21 -43.29
N ILE A 126 35.29 -27.64 -43.38
CA ILE A 126 34.85 -28.71 -44.29
C ILE A 126 35.17 -28.33 -45.73
N ASP A 127 34.83 -27.12 -46.15
CA ASP A 127 35.11 -26.63 -47.50
C ASP A 127 36.61 -26.59 -47.83
N ALA A 128 37.43 -26.16 -46.88
CA ALA A 128 38.89 -26.15 -47.01
C ALA A 128 39.50 -27.56 -47.05
N ALA A 129 38.86 -28.56 -46.44
CA ALA A 129 39.30 -29.95 -46.43
C ALA A 129 38.89 -30.73 -47.70
N LYS A 130 37.83 -30.31 -48.41
CA LYS A 130 37.34 -30.95 -49.66
C LYS A 130 38.44 -31.20 -50.72
N PRO A 131 39.38 -30.28 -51.01
CA PRO A 131 40.45 -30.53 -51.97
C PRO A 131 41.37 -31.68 -51.58
N ILE A 132 41.67 -31.82 -50.28
CA ILE A 132 42.52 -32.91 -49.77
C ILE A 132 41.80 -34.24 -49.91
N GLN A 133 40.51 -34.32 -49.55
CA GLN A 133 39.69 -35.51 -49.78
C GLN A 133 39.69 -35.94 -51.25
N LYS A 134 39.46 -35.01 -52.18
CA LYS A 134 39.48 -35.29 -53.63
C LYS A 134 40.84 -35.83 -54.13
N THR A 135 41.94 -35.46 -53.50
CA THR A 135 43.27 -36.00 -53.85
C THR A 135 43.39 -37.47 -53.44
N PHE A 136 42.88 -37.85 -52.26
CA PHE A 136 42.94 -39.24 -51.79
C PHE A 136 41.86 -40.14 -52.40
N GLU A 137 40.71 -39.59 -52.80
CA GLU A 137 39.67 -40.33 -53.54
C GLU A 137 40.11 -40.73 -54.96
N LYS A 138 41.08 -40.03 -55.55
CA LYS A 138 41.63 -40.34 -56.89
C LYS A 138 42.73 -41.40 -56.88
N VAL A 139 43.18 -41.85 -55.70
CA VAL A 139 44.28 -42.82 -55.53
C VAL A 139 43.75 -44.25 -55.29
N VAL A 140 42.43 -44.47 -55.48
CA VAL A 140 41.80 -45.79 -55.55
C VAL A 140 41.39 -46.10 -56.99
#